data_AF-A0A0F9GBF5-F1
#
_entry.id   AF-A0A0F9GBF5-F1
#
_cell.length_a   1.000
_cell.length_b   1.000
_cell.length_c   1.000
_cell.angle_alpha   90.00
_cell.angle_beta   90.00
_cell.angle_gamma   90.00
#
_symmetry.space_group_name_H-M   'P 1'
#
loop_
_entity.id
_entity.type
_entity.pdbx_description
1 polymer ?
#
loop_
_entity_poly.entity_id
_entity_poly.type
_entity_poly.pdbx_seq_one_letter_code
_entity_poly.pdbx_strand_id
1 'polypeptide(L)'
;MILRLKQFSYSKTETEGVLLLTGDNTKFALVGQPWKKNPNGAKGGLPFHSCVPDGMYQLLPWTSPTKGAVYLMYNPKLGVHKLPAHHREDHERDLCLLHVGNYPTDVQGCYAVGLKRATKWHGVISSRKAMDLLREKLGRATTHILSIESVMGASDL
;
A
#
# COMPACT_ATOMS: atom_id res chain seq x y z
N MET A 1 -12.83 4.36 -10.30
CA MET A 1 -11.71 5.33 -10.31
C MET A 1 -10.39 4.57 -10.42
N ILE A 2 -9.40 5.13 -11.10
CA ILE A 2 -8.03 4.62 -11.15
C ILE A 2 -7.14 5.46 -10.24
N LEU A 3 -6.30 4.81 -9.46
CA LEU A 3 -5.25 5.40 -8.65
C LEU A 3 -3.90 4.95 -9.18
N ARG A 4 -2.90 5.82 -9.09
CA ARG A 4 -1.52 5.51 -9.45
C ARG A 4 -0.61 5.81 -8.26
N LEU A 5 0.01 4.78 -7.71
CA LEU A 5 1.09 4.89 -6.75
C LEU A 5 2.41 4.88 -7.50
N LYS A 6 3.09 6.03 -7.48
CA LYS A 6 4.46 6.17 -7.98
C LYS A 6 5.43 6.09 -6.82
N GLN A 7 6.19 5.01 -6.75
CA GLN A 7 7.23 4.83 -5.74
C GLN A 7 8.54 5.40 -6.26
N PHE A 8 9.14 6.30 -5.49
CA PHE A 8 10.32 7.05 -5.92
C PHE A 8 11.52 6.86 -4.98
N SER A 9 11.33 6.20 -3.84
CA SER A 9 12.43 5.90 -2.92
C SER A 9 12.28 4.48 -2.39
N TYR A 10 13.33 3.70 -2.58
CA TYR A 10 13.51 2.39 -1.99
C TYR A 10 14.82 2.44 -1.21
N SER A 11 14.71 2.48 0.10
CA SER A 11 15.87 2.40 0.98
C SER A 11 15.86 1.07 1.72
N LYS A 12 16.88 0.81 2.53
CA LYS A 12 16.90 -0.36 3.41
C LYS A 12 15.84 -0.28 4.51
N THR A 13 15.27 0.90 4.75
CA THR A 13 14.40 1.19 5.89
C THR A 13 12.95 1.45 5.48
N GLU A 14 12.70 1.91 4.26
CA GLU A 14 11.35 2.20 3.78
C GLU A 14 11.20 2.21 2.26
N THR A 15 9.93 2.18 1.84
CA THR A 15 9.51 2.57 0.50
C THR A 15 8.62 3.81 0.59
N GLU A 16 8.98 4.88 -0.13
CA GLU A 16 8.19 6.11 -0.23
C GLU A 16 7.55 6.25 -1.61
N GLY A 17 6.37 6.87 -1.65
CA GLY A 17 5.68 7.11 -2.90
C GLY A 17 4.66 8.25 -2.85
N VAL A 18 4.10 8.56 -4.01
CA VAL A 18 2.95 9.45 -4.17
C VAL A 18 1.79 8.67 -4.75
N LEU A 19 0.66 8.68 -4.06
CA LEU A 19 -0.61 8.16 -4.55
C LEU A 19 -1.37 9.29 -5.26
N LEU A 20 -1.66 9.09 -6.54
CA LEU A 20 -2.37 10.03 -7.41
C LEU A 20 -3.77 9.49 -7.71
N LEU A 21 -4.80 10.30 -7.49
CA LEU A 21 -6.17 10.01 -7.95
C LEU A 21 -6.32 10.63 -9.34
N THR A 22 -6.46 9.80 -10.38
CA THR A 22 -6.37 10.29 -11.77
C THR A 22 -7.59 11.12 -12.19
N GLY A 23 -8.69 11.08 -11.43
CA GLY A 23 -9.92 11.80 -11.76
C GLY A 23 -9.89 13.29 -11.39
N ASP A 24 -9.11 13.70 -10.39
CA ASP A 24 -9.12 15.08 -9.88
C ASP A 24 -7.75 15.63 -9.47
N ASN A 25 -6.66 14.93 -9.84
CA ASN A 25 -5.28 15.28 -9.51
C ASN A 25 -4.97 15.37 -8.00
N THR A 26 -5.83 14.85 -7.12
CA THR A 26 -5.53 14.76 -5.68
C THR A 26 -4.30 13.86 -5.47
N LYS A 27 -3.41 14.29 -4.57
CA LYS A 27 -2.17 13.58 -4.26
C LYS A 27 -2.07 13.31 -2.76
N PHE A 28 -1.55 12.13 -2.43
CA PHE A 28 -1.18 11.75 -1.08
C PHE A 28 0.26 11.26 -1.06
N ALA A 29 0.96 11.50 0.04
CA ALA A 29 2.22 10.83 0.32
C ALA A 29 1.94 9.43 0.86
N LEU A 30 2.79 8.47 0.51
CA LEU A 30 2.79 7.11 1.02
C LEU A 30 4.13 6.74 1.63
N VAL A 31 4.09 5.95 2.70
CA VAL A 31 5.25 5.23 3.23
C VAL A 31 4.89 3.78 3.53
N GLY A 32 5.80 2.87 3.23
CA GLY A 32 5.70 1.45 3.54
C GLY A 32 7.04 0.90 4.01
N GLN A 33 7.06 -0.35 4.44
CA GLN A 33 8.30 -1.09 4.62
C GLN A 33 9.01 -1.29 3.27
N PRO A 34 10.33 -1.50 3.26
CA PRO A 34 11.07 -1.77 2.03
C PRO A 34 10.53 -3.02 1.33
N TRP A 35 10.67 -3.09 0.01
CA TRP A 35 10.43 -4.34 -0.71
C TRP A 35 11.43 -5.41 -0.25
N LYS A 36 10.93 -6.62 -0.02
CA LYS A 36 11.75 -7.79 0.29
C LYS A 36 11.15 -8.98 -0.42
N LYS A 37 11.96 -9.64 -1.25
CA LYS A 37 11.59 -10.90 -1.88
C LYS A 37 11.33 -11.97 -0.81
N ASN A 38 10.30 -12.78 -1.02
CA ASN A 38 10.06 -13.94 -0.16
C ASN A 38 11.12 -15.02 -0.43
N PRO A 39 11.82 -15.55 0.59
CA PRO A 39 12.85 -16.58 0.39
C PRO A 39 12.28 -17.90 -0.16
N ASN A 40 10.98 -18.16 0.03
CA ASN A 40 10.30 -19.36 -0.46
C ASN A 40 9.70 -19.17 -1.87
N GLY A 41 9.86 -17.99 -2.48
CA GLY A 41 9.46 -17.74 -3.87
C GLY A 41 8.07 -17.13 -4.07
N ALA A 42 7.29 -16.86 -3.02
CA ALA A 42 6.03 -16.12 -3.19
C ALA A 42 6.23 -14.76 -3.85
N LYS A 43 5.34 -14.47 -4.80
CA LYS A 43 5.34 -13.26 -5.62
C LYS A 43 5.00 -12.00 -4.83
N GLY A 44 4.26 -12.12 -3.72
CA GLY A 44 3.75 -11.00 -2.94
C GLY A 44 4.79 -10.31 -2.05
N GLY A 45 6.00 -10.86 -1.97
CA GLY A 45 7.04 -10.42 -1.04
C GLY A 45 6.96 -11.11 0.32
N LEU A 46 7.79 -10.68 1.26
CA LEU A 46 7.88 -11.23 2.60
C LEU A 46 6.70 -10.74 3.48
N PRO A 47 5.80 -11.63 3.97
CA PRO A 47 4.66 -11.24 4.80
C PRO A 47 5.09 -10.41 6.01
N PHE A 48 4.30 -9.39 6.35
CA PHE A 48 4.50 -8.47 7.50
C PHE A 48 5.80 -7.65 7.53
N HIS A 49 6.71 -7.87 6.58
CA HIS A 49 8.05 -7.31 6.56
C HIS A 49 8.43 -6.61 5.24
N SER A 50 7.55 -6.66 4.23
CA SER A 50 7.74 -5.97 2.98
C SER A 50 6.49 -5.24 2.50
N CYS A 51 6.69 -4.21 1.70
CA CYS A 51 5.59 -3.71 0.87
C CYS A 51 5.20 -4.73 -0.23
N VAL A 52 4.13 -4.43 -0.98
CA VAL A 52 3.63 -5.29 -2.07
C VAL A 52 4.40 -4.99 -3.37
N PRO A 53 4.50 -5.93 -4.33
CA PRO A 53 5.23 -5.69 -5.57
C PRO A 53 4.50 -4.69 -6.48
N ASP A 54 5.23 -4.13 -7.44
CA ASP A 54 4.67 -3.35 -8.54
C ASP A 54 3.60 -4.15 -9.30
N GLY A 55 2.64 -3.42 -9.87
CA GLY A 55 1.60 -3.99 -10.71
C GLY A 55 0.21 -3.42 -10.46
N MET A 56 -0.79 -4.13 -10.98
CA MET A 56 -2.18 -3.71 -10.96
C MET A 56 -2.96 -4.44 -9.87
N TYR A 57 -3.66 -3.69 -9.04
CA TYR A 57 -4.45 -4.21 -7.92
C TYR A 57 -5.89 -3.75 -8.03
N GLN A 58 -6.81 -4.60 -7.60
CA GLN A 58 -8.11 -4.14 -7.16
C GLN A 58 -7.95 -3.49 -5.79
N LEU A 59 -8.52 -2.30 -5.63
CA LEU A 59 -8.55 -1.57 -4.36
C LEU A 59 -9.98 -1.60 -3.83
N LEU A 60 -10.18 -2.34 -2.74
CA LEU A 60 -11.49 -2.73 -2.22
C LEU A 60 -11.76 -2.03 -0.88
N PRO A 61 -12.94 -1.43 -0.67
CA PRO A 61 -13.34 -0.94 0.64
C PRO A 61 -13.33 -2.10 1.67
N TRP A 62 -12.73 -1.86 2.83
CA TRP A 62 -12.64 -2.82 3.92
C TRP A 62 -12.90 -2.13 5.27
N THR A 63 -13.32 -2.90 6.27
CA THR A 63 -13.39 -2.47 7.67
C THR A 63 -12.46 -3.35 8.48
N SER A 64 -11.32 -2.78 8.88
CA SER A 64 -10.39 -3.43 9.79
C SER A 64 -10.93 -3.32 11.23
N PRO A 65 -10.88 -4.41 12.02
CA PRO A 65 -11.27 -4.38 13.43
C PRO A 65 -10.50 -3.34 14.27
N THR A 66 -9.24 -3.07 13.90
CA THR A 66 -8.34 -2.18 14.67
C THR A 66 -8.11 -0.83 14.00
N LYS A 67 -8.23 -0.75 12.67
CA LYS A 67 -7.92 0.46 11.89
C LYS A 67 -9.17 1.16 11.32
N GLY A 68 -10.35 0.58 11.54
CA GLY A 68 -11.62 1.08 11.01
C GLY A 68 -11.70 0.99 9.48
N ALA A 69 -12.34 1.98 8.86
CA ALA A 69 -12.59 2.02 7.42
C ALA A 69 -11.30 2.28 6.61
N VAL A 70 -10.88 1.30 5.82
CA VAL A 70 -9.62 1.29 5.06
C VAL A 70 -9.84 0.71 3.66
N TYR A 71 -8.78 0.63 2.85
CA TYR A 71 -8.83 -0.02 1.54
C TYR A 71 -7.84 -1.18 1.47
N LEU A 72 -8.26 -2.30 0.91
CA LEU A 72 -7.47 -3.51 0.72
C LEU A 72 -6.98 -3.61 -0.73
N MET A 73 -5.71 -3.95 -0.92
CA MET A 73 -5.09 -4.25 -2.20
C MET A 73 -5.24 -5.74 -2.50
N TYR A 74 -5.75 -6.08 -3.68
CA TYR A 74 -5.99 -7.46 -4.09
C TYR A 74 -5.46 -7.72 -5.50
N ASN A 75 -4.53 -8.66 -5.60
CA ASN A 75 -4.11 -9.28 -6.84
C ASN A 75 -3.54 -10.68 -6.56
N PRO A 76 -4.34 -11.76 -6.75
CA PRO A 76 -3.90 -13.11 -6.45
C PRO A 76 -2.82 -13.59 -7.42
N LYS A 77 -2.70 -13.00 -8.62
CA LYS A 77 -1.61 -13.32 -9.57
C LYS A 77 -0.25 -12.85 -9.07
N LEU A 78 -0.24 -11.83 -8.21
CA LEU A 78 0.94 -11.32 -7.50
C LEU A 78 1.05 -11.89 -6.08
N GLY A 79 0.23 -12.89 -5.70
CA GLY A 79 0.28 -13.49 -4.36
C GLY A 79 -0.25 -12.58 -3.24
N VAL A 80 -1.14 -11.63 -3.57
CA VAL A 80 -1.80 -10.73 -2.61
C VAL A 80 -3.31 -10.97 -2.61
N HIS A 81 -3.81 -11.57 -1.54
CA HIS A 81 -5.16 -12.04 -1.35
C HIS A 81 -5.96 -11.15 -0.40
N LYS A 82 -7.28 -11.37 -0.34
CA LYS A 82 -8.15 -10.62 0.57
C LYS A 82 -8.07 -11.11 2.00
N LEU A 83 -7.98 -12.42 2.20
CA LEU A 83 -8.10 -13.10 3.48
C LEU A 83 -7.16 -14.31 3.51
N PRO A 84 -6.68 -14.74 4.69
CA PRO A 84 -5.82 -15.91 4.83
C PRO A 84 -6.43 -17.19 4.25
N ALA A 85 -7.75 -17.36 4.33
CA ALA A 85 -8.45 -18.53 3.80
C ALA A 85 -8.37 -18.69 2.27
N HIS A 86 -7.90 -17.66 1.55
CA HIS A 86 -7.68 -17.73 0.11
C HIS A 86 -6.26 -18.15 -0.26
N HIS A 87 -5.38 -18.35 0.72
CA HIS A 87 -4.02 -18.76 0.49
C HIS A 87 -3.99 -20.19 -0.06
N ARG A 88 -3.11 -20.41 -1.04
CA ARG A 88 -2.71 -21.73 -1.52
C ARG A 88 -1.46 -22.23 -0.81
N GLU A 89 -0.66 -21.31 -0.30
CA GLU A 89 0.61 -21.56 0.37
C GLU A 89 0.74 -20.61 1.58
N ASP A 90 1.36 -21.07 2.67
CA ASP A 90 1.41 -20.33 3.95
C ASP A 90 2.19 -19.01 3.90
N HIS A 91 2.91 -18.76 2.80
CA HIS A 91 3.80 -17.62 2.62
C HIS A 91 3.27 -16.59 1.62
N GLU A 92 2.02 -16.75 1.16
CA GLU A 92 1.29 -15.70 0.45
C GLU A 92 0.86 -14.57 1.39
N ARG A 93 0.42 -13.45 0.80
CA ARG A 93 0.03 -12.27 1.55
C ARG A 93 -1.46 -12.07 1.52
N ASP A 94 -2.02 -11.63 2.64
CA ASP A 94 -3.39 -11.12 2.74
C ASP A 94 -3.42 -9.75 3.40
N LEU A 95 -4.61 -9.15 3.46
CA LEU A 95 -4.90 -7.95 4.24
C LEU A 95 -3.83 -6.85 4.07
N CYS A 96 -3.37 -6.65 2.83
CA CYS A 96 -2.44 -5.58 2.48
C CYS A 96 -3.25 -4.29 2.28
N LEU A 97 -3.13 -3.33 3.18
CA LEU A 97 -4.06 -2.19 3.28
C LEU A 97 -3.40 -0.85 2.95
N LEU A 98 -4.23 0.12 2.57
CA LEU A 98 -3.96 1.55 2.74
C LEU A 98 -4.63 2.00 4.04
N HIS A 99 -3.84 2.43 5.03
CA HIS A 99 -4.38 2.79 6.33
C HIS A 99 -3.65 3.94 7.02
N VAL A 100 -4.16 4.36 8.17
CA VAL A 100 -3.55 5.37 9.03
C VAL A 100 -2.25 4.81 9.62
N GLY A 101 -1.17 5.56 9.47
CA GLY A 101 0.14 5.31 10.04
C GLY A 101 1.05 6.47 9.66
N ASN A 102 2.17 6.61 10.35
CA ASN A 102 3.11 7.70 10.13
C ASN A 102 4.46 7.14 9.70
N TYR A 103 4.89 6.03 10.29
CA TYR A 103 6.20 5.41 10.08
C TYR A 103 6.11 4.10 9.27
N PRO A 104 7.19 3.68 8.59
CA PRO A 104 7.28 2.36 7.95
C PRO A 104 6.97 1.20 8.91
N THR A 105 7.34 1.35 10.18
CA THR A 105 7.11 0.35 11.23
C THR A 105 5.64 0.24 11.65
N ASP A 106 4.80 1.24 11.36
CA ASP A 106 3.39 1.24 11.73
C ASP A 106 2.55 0.30 10.85
N VAL A 107 3.08 -0.10 9.70
CA VAL A 107 2.27 -0.67 8.61
C VAL A 107 2.50 -2.14 8.35
N GLN A 108 3.51 -2.80 8.92
CA GLN A 108 3.71 -4.27 8.86
C GLN A 108 3.35 -4.87 7.48
N GLY A 109 3.95 -4.31 6.43
CA GLY A 109 3.74 -4.67 5.03
C GLY A 109 2.55 -4.03 4.29
N CYS A 110 1.77 -3.17 4.95
CA CYS A 110 0.80 -2.27 4.34
C CYS A 110 1.47 -0.95 3.87
N TYR A 111 0.67 0.03 3.44
CA TYR A 111 1.11 1.42 3.28
C TYR A 111 0.33 2.39 4.19
N ALA A 112 1.06 3.38 4.69
CA ALA A 112 0.54 4.50 5.44
C ALA A 112 0.32 5.68 4.50
N VAL A 113 -0.90 6.25 4.53
CA VAL A 113 -1.28 7.41 3.72
C VAL A 113 -1.18 8.67 4.55
N GLY A 114 -0.53 9.71 4.02
CA GLY A 114 -0.51 11.05 4.61
C GLY A 114 -0.70 12.17 3.57
N LEU A 115 -0.97 13.38 4.06
CA LEU A 115 -1.17 14.54 3.18
C LEU A 115 0.16 15.01 2.58
N LYS A 116 1.26 14.81 3.31
CA LYS A 116 2.62 15.19 2.92
C LYS A 116 3.63 14.20 3.50
N ARG A 117 4.81 14.17 2.88
CA ARG A 117 5.98 13.53 3.48
C ARG A 117 6.48 14.37 4.65
N ALA A 118 7.00 13.71 5.68
CA ALA A 118 7.74 14.38 6.74
C ALA A 118 9.06 14.96 6.20
N THR A 119 9.51 16.08 6.76
CA THR A 119 10.75 16.76 6.33
C THR A 119 11.95 16.43 7.20
N LYS A 120 11.74 15.89 8.40
CA LYS A 120 12.79 15.62 9.40
C LYS A 120 13.01 14.13 9.68
N TRP A 121 12.19 13.26 9.12
CA TRP A 121 12.22 11.81 9.33
C TRP A 121 11.52 11.09 8.17
N HIS A 122 11.73 9.78 8.05
CA HIS A 122 11.19 8.95 6.97
C HIS A 122 9.75 8.53 7.25
N GLY A 123 8.81 9.15 6.53
CA GLY A 123 7.41 8.79 6.58
C GLY A 123 6.46 9.93 6.25
N VAL A 124 5.24 9.85 6.75
CA VAL A 124 4.14 10.73 6.34
C VAL A 124 3.48 11.45 7.51
N ILE A 125 2.89 12.61 7.23
CA ILE A 125 2.19 13.43 8.22
C ILE A 125 0.70 13.56 7.91
N SER A 126 -0.08 13.82 8.96
CA SER A 126 -1.55 14.00 8.89
C SER A 126 -2.30 12.79 8.33
N SER A 127 -1.91 11.58 8.74
CA SER A 127 -2.40 10.33 8.15
C SER A 127 -3.90 10.07 8.36
N ARG A 128 -4.45 10.44 9.52
CA ARG A 128 -5.91 10.39 9.77
C ARG A 128 -6.68 11.25 8.76
N LYS A 129 -6.30 12.52 8.63
CA LYS A 129 -6.91 13.46 7.66
C LYS A 129 -6.77 12.98 6.22
N ALA A 130 -5.62 12.39 5.88
CA ALA A 130 -5.39 11.82 4.56
C ALA A 130 -6.33 10.65 4.27
N MET A 131 -6.51 9.75 5.23
CA MET A 131 -7.46 8.64 5.10
C MET A 131 -8.92 9.10 5.10
N ASP A 132 -9.28 10.16 5.84
CA ASP A 132 -10.61 10.78 5.76
C ASP A 132 -10.89 11.27 4.34
N LEU A 133 -9.97 12.06 3.78
CA LEU A 133 -10.10 12.58 2.41
C LEU A 133 -10.10 11.45 1.37
N LEU A 134 -9.24 10.44 1.52
CA LEU A 134 -9.23 9.29 0.62
C LEU A 134 -10.57 8.53 0.66
N ARG A 135 -11.18 8.40 1.84
CA ARG A 135 -12.52 7.81 1.99
C ARG A 135 -13.60 8.63 1.32
N GLU A 136 -13.58 9.94 1.49
CA GLU A 136 -14.51 10.86 0.83
C GLU A 136 -14.42 10.72 -0.70
N LYS A 137 -13.20 10.69 -1.25
CA LYS A 137 -12.95 10.66 -2.70
C LYS A 137 -13.31 9.34 -3.36
N LEU A 138 -13.03 8.22 -2.70
CA LEU A 138 -13.24 6.89 -3.26
C LEU A 138 -14.64 6.34 -2.94
N GLY A 139 -15.20 6.72 -1.79
CA GLY A 139 -16.42 6.12 -1.28
C GLY A 139 -16.24 4.63 -0.92
N ARG A 140 -17.35 3.96 -0.59
CA ARG A 140 -17.31 2.57 -0.10
C ARG A 140 -18.15 1.58 -0.91
N ALA A 141 -18.87 2.05 -1.93
CA ALA A 141 -19.80 1.23 -2.70
C ALA A 141 -19.16 0.54 -3.92
N THR A 142 -17.94 0.93 -4.29
CA THR A 142 -17.32 0.47 -5.54
C THR A 142 -15.91 -0.05 -5.34
N THR A 143 -15.47 -0.88 -6.29
CA THR A 143 -14.07 -1.30 -6.41
C THR A 143 -13.31 -0.28 -7.27
N HIS A 144 -12.10 0.05 -6.86
CA HIS A 144 -11.18 0.90 -7.62
C HIS A 144 -10.01 0.08 -8.17
N ILE A 145 -9.23 0.69 -9.05
CA ILE A 145 -8.01 0.09 -9.56
C ILE A 145 -6.83 0.90 -9.03
N LEU A 146 -5.83 0.22 -8.50
CA LEU A 146 -4.55 0.80 -8.09
C LEU A 146 -3.45 0.25 -9.00
N SER A 147 -2.77 1.14 -9.70
CA SER A 147 -1.51 0.84 -10.40
C SER A 147 -0.35 1.24 -9.50
N ILE A 148 0.58 0.34 -9.25
CA ILE A 148 1.81 0.58 -8.50
C ILE A 148 2.98 0.50 -9.48
N GLU A 149 3.75 1.58 -9.58
CA GLU A 149 4.87 1.73 -10.51
C GLU A 149 6.08 2.35 -9.80
N SER A 150 7.24 1.70 -9.94
CA SER A 150 8.53 2.28 -9.56
C SER A 150 9.00 3.31 -10.56
N VAL A 151 9.41 4.49 -10.09
CA VAL A 151 10.06 5.51 -10.89
C VAL A 151 11.56 5.17 -11.03
N MET A 152 11.85 4.05 -11.72
CA MET A 152 13.18 3.46 -12.01
C MET A 152 14.06 3.06 -10.81
N GLY A 153 14.59 1.82 -10.83
CA GLY A 153 15.66 1.33 -9.92
C GLY A 153 15.23 0.45 -8.74
N ALA A 154 13.96 0.10 -8.61
CA ALA A 154 13.45 -0.71 -7.49
C ALA A 154 13.61 -2.23 -7.65
N SER A 155 13.70 -2.69 -8.90
CA SER A 155 13.87 -4.11 -9.24
C SER A 155 15.24 -4.66 -8.86
N ASP A 156 16.17 -3.78 -8.46
CA ASP A 156 17.60 -4.06 -8.34
C ASP A 156 18.09 -4.03 -6.88
N LEU A 157 17.17 -3.98 -5.91
CA LEU A 157 17.45 -4.13 -4.46
C LEU A 157 17.12 -5.54 -3.95
#